data_AF-A0A0U3LQR3-F1
#
_entry.id   AF-A0A0U3LQR3-F1
#
_cell.length_a   1.000
_cell.length_b   1.000
_cell.length_c   1.000
_cell.angle_alpha   90.00
_cell.angle_beta   90.00
_cell.angle_gamma   90.00
#
_symmetry.space_group_name_H-M   'P 1'
#
loop_
_entity.id
_entity.type
_entity.pdbx_description
1 polymer ?
#
loop_
_entity_poly.entity_id
_entity_poly.type
_entity_poly.pdbx_seq_one_letter_code
_entity_poly.pdbx_strand_id
1 'polypeptide(L)'
;MRTPEGRAALIHSLAHIELNAIDLALDIIWRFSDMPPAFYTDWLKVAKEEAYHFTLLRDHLRSFGFDYGNFDAHNALWEMAERTKGDILARIALVPRTLEARGLDASPAVKAKLVGAGDMEAGAILDIILRDEIGHVSLGNRWYRYVCEQRGIDPVATYADLVERYDAPRLRAPFNMEARRAAGFEEAELLALQRP
;
A
#
# COMPACT_ATOMS: atom_id res chain seq x y z
N MET A 1 -11.95 11.61 -15.43
CA MET A 1 -10.60 12.16 -15.70
C MET A 1 -10.54 13.31 -16.69
N ARG A 2 -11.32 13.37 -17.80
CA ARG A 2 -11.25 14.54 -18.71
C ARG A 2 -11.94 15.80 -18.17
N THR A 3 -12.75 15.65 -17.13
CA THR A 3 -13.38 16.78 -16.42
C THR A 3 -12.67 17.03 -15.09
N PRO A 4 -12.74 18.27 -14.55
CA PRO A 4 -12.23 18.59 -13.21
C PRO A 4 -12.78 17.66 -12.11
N GLU A 5 -14.07 17.37 -12.11
CA GLU A 5 -14.73 16.51 -11.11
C GLU A 5 -14.19 15.08 -11.19
N GLY A 6 -13.97 14.58 -12.41
CA GLY A 6 -13.41 13.25 -12.61
C GLY A 6 -11.90 13.16 -12.36
N ARG A 7 -11.20 14.28 -12.12
CA ARG A 7 -9.83 14.30 -11.57
C ARG A 7 -9.88 14.38 -10.05
N ALA A 8 -10.73 15.25 -9.50
CA ALA A 8 -11.00 15.35 -8.07
C ALA A 8 -11.40 14.01 -7.46
N ALA A 9 -12.29 13.24 -8.12
CA ALA A 9 -12.66 11.90 -7.66
C ALA A 9 -11.48 10.92 -7.59
N LEU A 10 -10.53 11.01 -8.53
CA LEU A 10 -9.32 10.17 -8.51
C LEU A 10 -8.36 10.60 -7.39
N ILE A 11 -8.15 11.91 -7.21
CA ILE A 11 -7.32 12.44 -6.12
C ILE A 11 -7.92 12.07 -4.76
N HIS A 12 -9.25 12.15 -4.62
CA HIS A 12 -9.97 11.69 -3.43
C HIS A 12 -9.74 10.20 -3.17
N SER A 13 -9.86 9.35 -4.19
CA SER A 13 -9.58 7.91 -4.04
C SER A 13 -8.14 7.63 -3.59
N LEU A 14 -7.16 8.39 -4.09
CA LEU A 14 -5.77 8.29 -3.62
C LEU A 14 -5.67 8.74 -2.16
N ALA A 15 -6.26 9.88 -1.79
CA ALA A 15 -6.28 10.33 -0.39
C ALA A 15 -6.96 9.30 0.52
N HIS A 16 -8.00 8.61 0.04
CA HIS A 16 -8.64 7.54 0.80
C HIS A 16 -7.73 6.34 1.04
N ILE A 17 -6.85 6.00 0.08
CA ILE A 17 -5.81 4.97 0.26
C ILE A 17 -4.85 5.42 1.37
N GLU A 18 -4.33 6.65 1.31
CA GLU A 18 -3.38 7.14 2.32
C GLU A 18 -4.00 7.18 3.73
N LEU A 19 -5.28 7.60 3.85
CA LEU A 19 -5.96 7.56 5.14
C LEU A 19 -6.07 6.12 5.69
N ASN A 20 -6.42 5.16 4.85
CA ASN A 20 -6.45 3.75 5.26
C ASN A 20 -5.05 3.29 5.70
N ALA A 21 -3.99 3.70 5.00
CA ALA A 21 -2.62 3.32 5.36
C ALA A 21 -2.21 3.87 6.74
N ILE A 22 -2.62 5.09 7.10
CA ILE A 22 -2.46 5.63 8.46
C ILE A 22 -3.14 4.72 9.48
N ASP A 23 -4.43 4.42 9.26
CA ASP A 23 -5.23 3.61 10.18
C ASP A 23 -4.65 2.20 10.32
N LEU A 24 -4.18 1.60 9.23
CA LEU A 24 -3.63 0.24 9.20
C LEU A 24 -2.26 0.15 9.85
N ALA A 25 -1.40 1.14 9.67
CA ALA A 25 -0.11 1.22 10.35
C ALA A 25 -0.31 1.32 11.88
N LEU A 26 -1.26 2.15 12.33
CA LEU A 26 -1.63 2.28 13.74
C LEU A 26 -2.34 1.02 14.29
N ASP A 27 -3.21 0.41 13.49
CA ASP A 27 -3.89 -0.83 13.83
C ASP A 27 -2.90 -1.96 14.10
N ILE A 28 -1.90 -2.14 13.24
CA ILE A 28 -0.87 -3.16 13.40
C ILE A 28 -0.10 -2.97 14.71
N ILE A 29 0.25 -1.72 15.06
CA ILE A 29 0.95 -1.39 16.31
C ILE A 29 0.11 -1.78 17.52
N TRP A 30 -1.17 -1.41 17.52
CA TRP A 30 -2.06 -1.65 18.65
C TRP A 30 -2.44 -3.12 18.80
N ARG A 31 -2.67 -3.80 17.68
CA ARG A 31 -3.28 -5.13 17.63
C ARG A 31 -2.33 -6.26 17.98
N PHE A 32 -1.04 -6.13 17.68
CA PHE A 32 -0.06 -7.20 17.83
C PHE A 32 1.06 -6.80 18.78
N SER A 33 0.98 -7.26 20.04
CA SER A 33 1.90 -6.87 21.13
C SER A 33 3.22 -7.66 21.21
N ASP A 34 3.34 -8.74 20.44
CA ASP A 34 4.43 -9.72 20.60
C ASP A 34 5.56 -9.54 19.59
N MET A 35 5.77 -8.29 19.13
CA MET A 35 6.83 -7.91 18.21
C MET A 35 7.95 -7.12 18.90
N PRO A 36 9.18 -7.12 18.35
CA PRO A 36 10.28 -6.35 18.91
C PRO A 36 10.04 -4.83 18.79
N PRO A 37 10.63 -3.99 19.66
CA PRO A 37 10.41 -2.54 19.67
C PRO A 37 10.55 -1.83 18.32
N ALA A 38 11.50 -2.27 17.49
CA ALA A 38 11.73 -1.69 16.16
C ALA A 38 10.52 -1.81 15.23
N PHE A 39 9.70 -2.85 15.39
CA PHE A 39 8.47 -3.04 14.61
C PHE A 39 7.51 -1.86 14.80
N TYR A 40 7.30 -1.47 16.05
CA TYR A 40 6.37 -0.39 16.37
C TYR A 40 6.90 0.97 15.92
N THR A 41 8.20 1.22 16.07
CA THR A 41 8.79 2.47 15.59
C THR A 41 8.76 2.58 14.07
N ASP A 42 8.94 1.46 13.37
CA ASP A 42 8.88 1.41 11.91
C ASP A 42 7.45 1.71 11.41
N TRP A 43 6.42 1.07 11.96
CA TRP A 43 5.04 1.35 11.58
C TRP A 43 4.55 2.73 12.03
N LEU A 44 5.07 3.26 13.14
CA LEU A 44 4.74 4.62 13.57
C LEU A 44 5.32 5.66 12.59
N LYS A 45 6.51 5.36 12.04
CA LYS A 45 7.10 6.16 10.97
C LYS A 45 6.23 6.12 9.71
N VAL A 46 5.79 4.93 9.27
CA VAL A 46 4.85 4.79 8.14
C VAL A 46 3.59 5.61 8.37
N ALA A 47 2.92 5.47 9.52
CA ALA A 47 1.71 6.24 9.83
C ALA A 47 1.91 7.76 9.71
N LYS A 48 3.10 8.27 10.08
CA LYS A 48 3.45 9.69 9.91
C LYS A 48 3.66 10.07 8.45
N GLU A 49 4.33 9.22 7.66
CA GLU A 49 4.57 9.44 6.23
C GLU A 49 3.23 9.42 5.46
N GLU A 50 2.33 8.49 5.76
CA GLU A 50 0.99 8.44 5.15
C GLU A 50 0.10 9.62 5.55
N ALA A 51 0.23 10.13 6.77
CA ALA A 51 -0.45 11.37 7.17
C ALA A 51 0.02 12.58 6.37
N TYR A 52 1.30 12.62 6.00
CA TYR A 52 1.84 13.64 5.11
C TYR A 52 1.31 13.46 3.68
N HIS A 53 1.31 12.23 3.14
CA HIS A 53 0.76 11.92 1.82
C HIS A 53 -0.71 12.30 1.70
N PHE A 54 -1.53 11.91 2.69
CA PHE A 54 -2.93 12.30 2.79
C PHE A 54 -3.12 13.81 2.74
N THR A 55 -2.29 14.55 3.49
CA THR A 55 -2.37 16.01 3.55
C THR A 55 -2.09 16.64 2.19
N LEU A 56 -1.02 16.19 1.50
CA LEU A 56 -0.70 16.66 0.14
C LEU A 56 -1.87 16.45 -0.83
N LEU A 57 -2.45 15.24 -0.85
CA LEU A 57 -3.55 14.92 -1.75
C LEU A 57 -4.84 15.66 -1.39
N ARG A 58 -5.14 15.80 -0.09
CA ARG A 58 -6.32 16.53 0.37
C ARG A 58 -6.24 18.02 0.06
N ASP A 59 -5.08 18.64 0.27
CA ASP A 59 -4.88 20.05 -0.05
C ASP A 59 -4.93 20.28 -1.57
N HIS A 60 -4.38 19.35 -2.35
CA HIS A 60 -4.55 19.38 -3.81
C HIS A 60 -6.02 19.23 -4.22
N LEU A 61 -6.77 18.30 -3.60
CA LEU A 61 -8.21 18.12 -3.84
C LEU A 61 -9.00 19.41 -3.56
N ARG A 62 -8.64 20.14 -2.50
CA ARG A 62 -9.24 21.43 -2.15
C ARG A 62 -9.02 22.51 -3.19
N SER A 63 -7.93 22.45 -3.94
CA SER A 63 -7.71 23.37 -5.07
C SER A 63 -8.77 23.20 -6.19
N PHE A 64 -9.41 22.03 -6.28
CA PHE A 64 -10.53 21.76 -7.19
C PHE A 64 -11.90 22.13 -6.61
N GLY A 65 -11.97 22.67 -5.39
CA GLY A 65 -13.22 23.01 -4.71
C GLY A 65 -13.92 21.82 -4.05
N PHE A 66 -13.25 20.68 -3.88
CA PHE A 66 -13.75 19.51 -3.17
C PHE A 66 -12.90 19.22 -1.93
N ASP A 67 -13.43 18.51 -0.96
CA ASP A 67 -12.69 18.00 0.19
C ASP A 67 -12.86 16.47 0.29
N TYR A 68 -12.00 15.86 1.11
CA TYR A 68 -12.14 14.47 1.48
C TYR A 68 -13.54 14.21 2.07
N GLY A 69 -14.21 13.18 1.55
CA GLY A 69 -15.59 12.82 1.88
C GLY A 69 -16.65 13.33 0.90
N ASN A 70 -16.28 14.11 -0.13
CA ASN A 70 -17.22 14.49 -1.20
C ASN A 70 -17.45 13.42 -2.28
N PHE A 71 -16.63 12.38 -2.33
CA PHE A 71 -16.76 11.25 -3.26
C PHE A 71 -16.82 9.92 -2.50
N ASP A 72 -17.30 8.87 -3.17
CA ASP A 72 -17.41 7.53 -2.60
C ASP A 72 -16.04 6.94 -2.22
N ALA A 73 -16.01 6.30 -1.05
CA ALA A 73 -14.87 5.56 -0.55
C ALA A 73 -14.89 4.10 -0.99
N HIS A 74 -13.73 3.43 -0.97
CA HIS A 74 -13.60 2.00 -1.27
C HIS A 74 -12.97 1.26 -0.09
N ASN A 75 -13.42 0.03 0.19
CA ASN A 75 -13.08 -0.63 1.45
C ASN A 75 -12.03 -1.76 1.35
N ALA A 76 -11.41 -1.94 0.18
CA ALA A 76 -10.65 -3.15 -0.13
C ALA A 76 -9.47 -3.43 0.82
N LEU A 77 -8.77 -2.39 1.30
CA LEU A 77 -7.69 -2.53 2.28
C LEU A 77 -8.22 -2.98 3.64
N TRP A 78 -9.27 -2.32 4.13
CA TRP A 78 -9.89 -2.63 5.42
C TRP A 78 -10.54 -4.02 5.46
N GLU A 79 -11.16 -4.46 4.35
CA GLU A 79 -11.71 -5.82 4.25
C GLU A 79 -10.63 -6.89 4.47
N MET A 80 -9.45 -6.72 3.86
CA MET A 80 -8.34 -7.64 4.08
C MET A 80 -7.78 -7.54 5.50
N ALA A 81 -7.73 -6.33 6.04
CA ALA A 81 -7.34 -6.10 7.43
C ALA A 81 -8.24 -6.84 8.41
N GLU A 82 -9.56 -6.74 8.25
CA GLU A 82 -10.53 -7.41 9.10
C GLU A 82 -10.41 -8.94 9.03
N ARG A 83 -10.17 -9.48 7.83
CA ARG A 83 -9.97 -10.92 7.64
C ARG A 83 -8.70 -11.44 8.29
N THR A 84 -7.65 -10.62 8.33
CA THR A 84 -6.32 -10.98 8.87
C THR A 84 -6.11 -10.51 10.31
N LYS A 85 -7.14 -9.95 10.97
CA LYS A 85 -7.03 -9.33 12.31
C LYS A 85 -6.51 -10.26 13.42
N GLY A 86 -6.56 -11.59 13.21
CA GLY A 86 -6.12 -12.58 14.19
C GLY A 86 -4.72 -13.14 13.96
N ASP A 87 -4.04 -12.79 12.88
CA ASP A 87 -2.73 -13.36 12.54
C ASP A 87 -1.81 -12.29 11.93
N ILE A 88 -0.77 -11.92 12.68
CA ILE A 88 0.21 -10.93 12.26
C ILE A 88 0.92 -11.32 10.96
N LEU A 89 1.18 -12.62 10.75
CA LEU A 89 1.86 -13.08 9.54
C LEU A 89 0.98 -12.82 8.32
N ALA A 90 -0.30 -13.22 8.41
CA ALA A 90 -1.28 -12.96 7.37
C ALA A 90 -1.50 -11.45 7.14
N ARG A 91 -1.56 -10.67 8.22
CA ARG A 91 -1.74 -9.23 8.15
C ARG A 91 -0.62 -8.57 7.36
N ILE A 92 0.64 -8.81 7.74
CA ILE A 92 1.80 -8.19 7.08
C ILE A 92 1.91 -8.69 5.63
N ALA A 93 1.72 -9.99 5.42
CA ALA A 93 1.84 -10.60 4.10
C ALA A 93 0.86 -10.03 3.08
N LEU A 94 -0.39 -9.80 3.48
CA LEU A 94 -1.48 -9.50 2.57
C LEU A 94 -1.82 -8.02 2.48
N VAL A 95 -1.62 -7.24 3.55
CA VAL A 95 -1.96 -5.81 3.56
C VAL A 95 -0.76 -4.96 3.11
N PRO A 96 0.26 -4.69 3.96
CA PRO A 96 1.32 -3.77 3.57
C PRO A 96 2.31 -4.34 2.55
N ARG A 97 2.46 -5.66 2.49
CA ARG A 97 3.34 -6.28 1.50
C ARG A 97 2.67 -6.47 0.14
N THR A 98 1.38 -6.78 0.08
CA THR A 98 0.72 -7.19 -1.17
C THR A 98 -0.25 -6.16 -1.70
N LEU A 99 -1.18 -5.67 -0.87
CA LEU A 99 -2.18 -4.70 -1.33
C LEU A 99 -1.57 -3.31 -1.49
N GLU A 100 -0.74 -2.87 -0.55
CA GLU A 100 -0.04 -1.58 -0.64
C GLU A 100 1.00 -1.58 -1.77
N ALA A 101 1.72 -2.68 -2.00
CA ALA A 101 2.61 -2.83 -3.15
C ALA A 101 1.94 -2.69 -4.53
N ARG A 102 0.59 -2.72 -4.62
CA ARG A 102 -0.12 -2.35 -5.85
C ARG A 102 0.04 -0.87 -6.19
N GLY A 103 0.29 -0.02 -5.19
CA GLY A 103 0.68 1.38 -5.38
C GLY A 103 1.94 1.50 -6.24
N LEU A 104 2.96 0.67 -5.99
CA LEU A 104 4.19 0.63 -6.79
C LEU A 104 3.93 0.35 -8.28
N ASP A 105 2.95 -0.51 -8.56
CA ASP A 105 2.57 -0.90 -9.92
C ASP A 105 1.66 0.15 -10.60
N ALA A 106 0.70 0.70 -9.86
CA ALA A 106 -0.33 1.59 -10.39
C ALA A 106 0.13 3.04 -10.53
N SER A 107 0.98 3.53 -9.61
CA SER A 107 1.39 4.93 -9.52
C SER A 107 1.93 5.51 -10.83
N PRO A 108 2.81 4.82 -11.61
CA PRO A 108 3.29 5.36 -12.89
C PRO A 108 2.17 5.65 -13.89
N ALA A 109 1.20 4.74 -14.01
CA ALA A 109 0.08 4.89 -14.94
C ALA A 109 -0.91 5.97 -14.46
N VAL A 110 -1.17 6.03 -13.16
CA VAL A 110 -2.03 7.06 -12.55
C VAL A 110 -1.41 8.45 -12.73
N LYS A 111 -0.10 8.59 -12.45
CA LYS A 111 0.66 9.82 -12.70
C LYS A 111 0.58 10.26 -14.16
N ALA A 112 0.88 9.36 -15.10
CA ALA A 112 0.84 9.67 -16.54
C ALA A 112 -0.55 10.18 -16.98
N LYS A 113 -1.62 9.62 -16.43
CA LYS A 113 -3.00 10.05 -16.69
C LYS A 113 -3.29 11.46 -16.16
N LEU A 114 -2.85 11.77 -14.93
CA LEU A 114 -3.07 13.09 -14.31
C LEU A 114 -2.26 14.18 -15.02
N VAL A 115 -0.97 13.92 -15.27
CA VAL A 115 -0.08 14.80 -16.04
C VAL A 115 -0.61 15.02 -17.46
N GLY A 116 -1.03 13.96 -18.15
CA GLY A 116 -1.63 14.05 -19.47
C GLY A 116 -2.96 14.83 -19.51
N ALA A 117 -3.62 14.97 -18.36
CA ALA A 117 -4.81 15.82 -18.20
C ALA A 117 -4.48 17.24 -17.70
N GLY A 118 -3.19 17.62 -17.68
CA GLY A 118 -2.70 18.95 -17.29
C GLY A 118 -2.52 19.15 -15.79
N ASP A 119 -2.64 18.11 -14.97
CA ASP A 119 -2.44 18.18 -13.53
C ASP A 119 -1.01 17.79 -13.15
N MET A 120 -0.10 18.76 -13.28
CA MET A 120 1.32 18.57 -12.98
C MET A 120 1.60 18.45 -11.49
N GLU A 121 0.80 19.12 -10.67
CA GLU A 121 0.94 19.12 -9.22
C GLU A 121 0.62 17.75 -8.63
N ALA A 122 -0.47 17.11 -9.06
CA ALA A 122 -0.75 15.72 -8.68
C ALA A 122 0.38 14.78 -9.12
N GLY A 123 1.00 15.03 -10.27
CA GLY A 123 2.14 14.26 -10.74
C GLY A 123 3.35 14.35 -9.81
N ALA A 124 3.65 15.54 -9.27
CA ALA A 124 4.73 15.75 -8.31
C ALA A 124 4.43 15.14 -6.93
N ILE A 125 3.17 15.21 -6.48
CA ILE A 125 2.73 14.53 -5.26
C ILE A 125 2.93 13.02 -5.37
N LEU A 126 2.55 12.42 -6.50
CA LEU A 126 2.73 10.98 -6.72
C LEU A 126 4.20 10.54 -6.78
N ASP A 127 5.12 11.43 -7.17
CA ASP A 127 6.56 11.13 -7.10
C ASP A 127 7.07 11.06 -5.66
N ILE A 128 6.55 11.92 -4.77
CA ILE A 128 6.85 11.87 -3.34
C ILE A 128 6.33 10.56 -2.75
N ILE A 129 5.05 10.26 -3.00
CA ILE A 129 4.40 9.05 -2.47
C ILE A 129 5.13 7.80 -2.96
N LEU A 130 5.40 7.67 -4.27
CA LEU A 130 6.07 6.48 -4.81
C LEU A 130 7.48 6.28 -4.22
N ARG A 131 8.22 7.35 -3.94
CA ARG A 131 9.55 7.26 -3.31
C ARG A 131 9.44 6.66 -1.91
N ASP A 132 8.49 7.13 -1.11
CA ASP A 132 8.34 6.71 0.28
C ASP A 132 7.69 5.31 0.38
N GLU A 133 6.76 5.00 -0.52
CA GLU A 133 6.06 3.71 -0.62
C GLU A 133 7.00 2.51 -0.84
N ILE A 134 8.12 2.70 -1.57
CA ILE A 134 9.16 1.66 -1.70
C ILE A 134 9.70 1.28 -0.31
N GLY A 135 9.87 2.28 0.58
CA GLY A 135 10.29 2.07 1.96
C GLY A 135 9.22 1.37 2.80
N HIS A 136 7.95 1.74 2.65
CA HIS A 136 6.83 1.11 3.37
C HIS A 136 6.72 -0.38 3.04
N VAL A 137 6.72 -0.72 1.74
CA VAL A 137 6.67 -2.12 1.29
C VAL A 137 7.93 -2.88 1.70
N SER A 138 9.09 -2.22 1.76
CA SER A 138 10.33 -2.82 2.30
C SER A 138 10.21 -3.22 3.77
N LEU A 139 9.58 -2.38 4.59
CA LEU A 139 9.27 -2.73 5.98
C LEU A 139 8.31 -3.93 6.05
N GLY A 140 7.29 -3.96 5.18
CA GLY A 140 6.40 -5.11 5.04
C GLY A 140 7.16 -6.41 4.73
N ASN A 141 8.08 -6.38 3.76
CA ASN A 141 8.94 -7.51 3.41
C ASN A 141 9.84 -7.95 4.58
N ARG A 142 10.50 -7.00 5.25
CA ARG A 142 11.38 -7.28 6.40
C ARG A 142 10.62 -7.97 7.53
N TRP A 143 9.48 -7.41 7.93
CA TRP A 143 8.72 -7.94 9.06
C TRP A 143 7.98 -9.24 8.72
N TYR A 144 7.56 -9.43 7.47
CA TYR A 144 7.05 -10.72 6.99
C TYR A 144 8.10 -11.82 7.16
N ARG A 145 9.31 -11.60 6.63
CA ARG A 145 10.42 -12.57 6.74
C ARG A 145 10.81 -12.82 8.20
N TYR A 146 10.84 -11.78 9.03
CA TYR A 146 11.10 -11.93 10.46
C TYR A 146 10.09 -12.89 11.12
N VAL A 147 8.78 -12.73 10.86
CA VAL A 147 7.77 -13.62 11.45
C VAL A 147 7.87 -15.04 10.87
N CYS A 148 8.19 -15.20 9.58
CA CYS A 148 8.47 -16.51 8.99
C CYS A 148 9.67 -17.22 9.67
N GLU A 149 10.76 -16.49 9.88
CA GLU A 149 11.97 -17.01 10.54
C GLU A 149 11.67 -17.43 11.99
N GLN A 150 10.97 -16.58 12.75
CA GLN A 150 10.55 -16.89 14.13
C GLN A 150 9.66 -18.15 14.20
N ARG A 151 8.83 -18.38 13.17
CA ARG A 151 7.94 -19.55 13.08
C ARG A 151 8.60 -20.76 12.39
N GLY A 152 9.83 -20.64 11.86
CA GLY A 152 10.55 -21.72 11.18
C GLY A 152 9.88 -22.21 9.89
N ILE A 153 9.26 -21.30 9.12
CA ILE A 153 8.47 -21.61 7.91
C ILE A 153 9.04 -20.92 6.67
N ASP A 154 8.83 -21.53 5.50
CA ASP A 154 9.26 -20.98 4.22
C ASP A 154 8.39 -19.78 3.79
N PRO A 155 8.97 -18.60 3.51
CA PRO A 155 8.21 -17.40 3.19
C PRO A 155 7.48 -17.47 1.84
N VAL A 156 8.01 -18.19 0.85
CA VAL A 156 7.42 -18.24 -0.50
C VAL A 156 6.18 -19.14 -0.49
N ALA A 157 6.31 -20.36 0.04
CA ALA A 157 5.21 -21.30 0.19
C ALA A 157 4.13 -20.74 1.12
N THR A 158 4.53 -20.15 2.25
CA THR A 158 3.56 -19.55 3.19
C THR A 158 2.75 -18.43 2.55
N TYR A 159 3.38 -17.59 1.71
CA TYR A 159 2.66 -16.52 1.04
C TYR A 159 1.56 -17.07 0.12
N ALA A 160 1.86 -18.11 -0.66
CA ALA A 160 0.89 -18.76 -1.53
C ALA A 160 -0.31 -19.32 -0.73
N ASP A 161 -0.03 -20.01 0.38
CA ASP A 161 -1.05 -20.55 1.28
C ASP A 161 -1.93 -19.44 1.91
N LEU A 162 -1.32 -18.31 2.29
CA LEU A 162 -2.03 -17.17 2.86
C LEU A 162 -2.95 -16.50 1.85
N VAL A 163 -2.50 -16.36 0.59
CA VAL A 163 -3.32 -15.81 -0.50
C VAL A 163 -4.57 -16.66 -0.72
N GLU A 164 -4.45 -17.99 -0.70
CA GLU A 164 -5.60 -18.88 -0.84
C GLU A 164 -6.50 -18.87 0.41
N ARG A 165 -5.91 -19.08 1.60
CA ARG A 165 -6.64 -19.17 2.87
C ARG A 165 -7.44 -17.90 3.18
N TYR A 166 -6.85 -16.75 2.90
CA TYR A 166 -7.48 -15.46 3.10
C TYR A 166 -7.95 -14.86 1.78
N ASP A 167 -8.34 -15.68 0.79
CA ASP A 167 -8.98 -15.29 -0.49
C ASP A 167 -8.54 -13.89 -0.95
N ALA A 168 -7.23 -13.73 -1.07
CA ALA A 168 -6.63 -12.46 -1.37
C ALA A 168 -6.83 -12.15 -2.86
N PRO A 169 -7.12 -10.88 -3.21
CA PRO A 169 -7.41 -10.53 -4.59
C PRO A 169 -6.20 -10.82 -5.48
N ARG A 170 -6.46 -11.42 -6.64
CA ARG A 170 -5.40 -11.69 -7.63
C ARG A 170 -4.75 -10.40 -8.08
N LEU A 171 -3.44 -10.34 -7.99
CA LEU A 171 -2.64 -9.24 -8.50
C LEU A 171 -2.71 -9.23 -10.04
N ARG A 172 -2.76 -8.03 -10.62
CA ARG A 172 -2.87 -7.84 -12.08
C ARG A 172 -1.66 -7.11 -12.61
N ALA A 173 -1.05 -7.69 -13.65
CA ALA A 173 -0.01 -7.03 -14.44
C ALA A 173 -0.53 -5.75 -15.12
N PRO A 174 0.35 -4.80 -15.50
CA PRO A 174 1.82 -4.87 -15.40
C PRO A 174 2.34 -4.64 -13.97
N PHE A 175 3.41 -5.33 -13.61
CA PHE A 175 4.12 -5.14 -12.34
C PHE A 175 5.32 -4.22 -12.51
N ASN A 176 5.53 -3.33 -11.54
CA ASN A 176 6.74 -2.52 -11.45
C ASN A 176 7.86 -3.33 -10.80
N MET A 177 8.51 -4.17 -11.61
CA MET A 177 9.54 -5.11 -11.14
C MET A 177 10.75 -4.39 -10.52
N GLU A 178 11.08 -3.19 -10.99
CA GLU A 178 12.17 -2.38 -10.43
C GLU A 178 11.82 -1.90 -9.02
N ALA A 179 10.65 -1.28 -8.83
CA ALA A 179 10.21 -0.83 -7.52
C ALA A 179 10.01 -2.00 -6.54
N ARG A 180 9.47 -3.14 -6.99
CA ARG A 180 9.34 -4.34 -6.16
C ARG A 180 10.71 -4.89 -5.75
N ARG A 181 11.71 -4.93 -6.64
CA ARG A 181 13.09 -5.28 -6.23
C ARG A 181 13.66 -4.29 -5.22
N ALA A 182 13.47 -3.00 -5.43
CA ALA A 182 13.91 -1.96 -4.50
C ALA A 182 13.24 -2.09 -3.13
N ALA A 183 11.98 -2.51 -3.09
CA ALA A 183 11.24 -2.84 -1.88
C ALA A 183 11.67 -4.18 -1.25
N GLY A 184 12.64 -4.90 -1.82
CA GLY A 184 13.23 -6.09 -1.23
C GLY A 184 12.45 -7.38 -1.48
N PHE A 185 11.68 -7.49 -2.56
CA PHE A 185 11.20 -8.78 -3.05
C PHE A 185 12.36 -9.58 -3.68
N GLU A 186 12.44 -10.88 -3.37
CA GLU A 186 13.42 -11.80 -3.93
C GLU A 186 13.02 -12.26 -5.34
N GLU A 187 14.00 -12.67 -6.14
CA GLU A 187 13.75 -13.12 -7.52
C GLU A 187 12.78 -14.31 -7.59
N ALA A 188 12.79 -15.22 -6.61
CA ALA A 188 11.83 -16.31 -6.55
C ALA A 188 10.38 -15.81 -6.40
N GLU A 189 10.18 -14.79 -5.57
CA GLU A 189 8.86 -14.16 -5.35
C GLU A 189 8.41 -13.40 -6.60
N LEU A 190 9.34 -12.70 -7.25
CA LEU A 190 9.09 -11.96 -8.48
C LEU A 190 8.74 -12.86 -9.67
N LEU A 191 9.43 -14.00 -9.81
CA LEU A 191 9.11 -15.00 -10.83
C LEU A 191 7.74 -15.64 -10.59
N ALA A 192 7.34 -15.82 -9.32
CA ALA A 192 6.02 -16.36 -8.98
C ALA A 192 4.89 -15.42 -9.43
N LEU A 193 5.07 -14.09 -9.37
CA LEU A 193 4.10 -13.11 -9.87
C LEU A 193 3.86 -13.18 -11.37
N GLN A 194 4.83 -13.69 -12.13
CA GLN A 194 4.74 -13.80 -13.59
C GLN A 194 4.04 -15.08 -14.05
N ARG A 195 3.72 -16.00 -13.13
CA ARG A 195 2.98 -17.21 -13.44
C ARG A 195 1.47 -16.87 -13.53
N PRO A 196 0.75 -17.42 -14.52
CA PRO A 196 -0.66 -17.12 -14.77
C PRO A 196 -1.61 -17.59 -13.66
#